data_AF-A0A1J5GYN3-F1
#
_entry.id   AF-A0A1J5GYN3-F1
#
_cell.length_a   1.000
_cell.length_b   1.000
_cell.length_c   1.000
_cell.angle_alpha   90.00
_cell.angle_beta   90.00
_cell.angle_gamma   90.00
#
_symmetry.space_group_name_H-M   'P 1'
#
loop_
_entity.id
_entity.type
_entity.pdbx_description
1 polymer ?
#
loop_
_entity_poly.entity_id
_entity_poly.type
_entity_poly.pdbx_seq_one_letter_code
_entity_poly.pdbx_strand_id
1 'polypeptide(L)'
;MGPTKTQLLAELKNQGLDEETYQSVVTALQDVPEQMSAEDIAKVDKLLAQMGEVEKISAYSYGEMADTLDKASDDLTDLADDFIETAAKTTYNNVKLAKDLTE
;
A
#
# COMPACT_ATOMS: atom_id res chain seq x y z
N MET A 1 30.89 11.39 -25.88
CA MET A 1 29.46 11.59 -26.17
C MET A 1 28.69 10.80 -25.13
N GLY A 2 27.69 11.38 -24.47
CA GLY A 2 26.88 10.67 -23.46
C GLY A 2 25.95 9.62 -24.08
N PRO A 3 25.28 8.78 -23.27
CA PRO A 3 24.18 7.95 -23.74
C PRO A 3 23.05 8.80 -24.33
N THR A 4 22.24 8.18 -25.21
CA THR A 4 21.01 8.82 -25.67
C THR A 4 19.85 8.54 -24.70
N LYS A 5 18.85 9.41 -24.70
CA LYS A 5 17.60 9.22 -23.96
C LYS A 5 16.97 7.86 -24.30
N THR A 6 16.95 7.49 -25.57
CA THR A 6 16.42 6.18 -26.01
C THR A 6 17.20 5.01 -25.41
N GLN A 7 18.53 5.11 -25.33
CA GLN A 7 19.37 4.06 -24.72
C GLN A 7 19.10 3.92 -23.22
N LEU A 8 18.98 5.05 -22.52
CA LEU A 8 18.69 5.06 -21.09
C LEU A 8 17.33 4.43 -20.78
N LEU A 9 16.28 4.79 -21.53
CA LEU A 9 14.94 4.23 -21.35
C LEU A 9 14.91 2.72 -21.64
N ALA A 10 15.65 2.26 -22.65
CA ALA A 10 15.76 0.83 -22.94
C ALA A 10 16.48 0.06 -21.81
N GLU A 11 17.54 0.64 -21.23
CA GLU A 11 18.23 0.06 -20.08
C GLU A 11 17.32 -0.01 -18.85
N LEU A 12 16.60 1.07 -18.54
CA LEU A 12 15.67 1.11 -17.40
C LEU A 12 14.54 0.07 -17.54
N LYS A 13 14.01 -0.10 -18.76
CA LYS A 13 13.01 -1.13 -19.06
C LYS A 13 13.59 -2.55 -18.89
N ASN A 14 14.83 -2.77 -19.29
CA ASN A 14 15.52 -4.06 -19.12
C ASN A 14 15.91 -4.36 -17.66
N GLN A 15 16.09 -3.33 -16.83
CA GLN A 15 16.33 -3.48 -15.40
C GLN A 15 15.08 -3.90 -14.61
N GLY A 16 13.93 -4.00 -15.29
CA GLY A 16 12.69 -4.44 -14.67
C GLY A 16 12.02 -3.36 -13.82
N LEU A 17 12.22 -2.08 -14.16
CA LEU A 17 11.36 -1.01 -13.64
C LEU A 17 9.89 -1.38 -13.89
N ASP A 18 9.05 -1.17 -12.89
CA ASP A 18 7.61 -1.29 -13.07
C ASP A 18 7.10 -0.24 -14.06
N GLU A 19 5.93 -0.52 -14.65
CA GLU A 19 5.38 0.31 -15.72
C GLU A 19 5.03 1.74 -15.24
N GLU A 20 4.62 1.92 -13.99
CA GLU A 20 4.25 3.23 -13.44
C GLU A 20 5.51 4.11 -13.23
N THR A 21 6.57 3.52 -12.67
CA THR A 21 7.86 4.18 -12.52
C THR A 21 8.47 4.48 -13.88
N TYR A 22 8.40 3.53 -14.82
CA TYR A 22 8.90 3.73 -16.18
C TYR A 22 8.21 4.91 -16.88
N GLN A 23 6.87 5.00 -16.83
CA GLN A 23 6.13 6.11 -17.44
C GLN A 23 6.43 7.47 -16.79
N SER A 24 6.67 7.49 -15.48
CA SER A 24 7.07 8.69 -14.76
C SER A 24 8.45 9.19 -15.20
N VAL A 25 9.41 8.27 -15.40
CA VAL A 25 10.73 8.58 -15.92
C VAL A 25 10.66 9.05 -17.38
N VAL A 26 9.84 8.41 -18.23
CA VAL A 26 9.60 8.83 -19.62
C VAL A 26 9.05 10.26 -19.67
N THR A 27 8.10 10.59 -18.80
CA THR A 27 7.50 11.92 -18.71
C THR A 27 8.53 12.96 -18.25
N ALA A 28 9.33 12.64 -17.22
CA ALA A 28 10.39 13.52 -16.73
C ALA A 28 11.49 13.78 -17.77
N LEU A 29 11.72 12.83 -18.67
CA LEU A 29 12.69 12.90 -19.75
C LEU A 29 12.15 13.49 -21.07
N GLN A 30 10.86 13.86 -21.12
CA GLN A 30 10.23 14.37 -22.34
C GLN A 30 11.00 15.58 -22.92
N ASP A 31 11.36 16.52 -22.05
CA ASP A 31 12.03 17.78 -22.43
C ASP A 31 13.56 17.66 -22.50
N VAL A 32 14.11 16.49 -22.16
CA VAL A 32 15.56 16.23 -22.24
C VAL A 32 15.94 15.95 -23.70
N PRO A 33 16.98 16.61 -24.24
CA PRO A 33 17.46 16.35 -25.59
C PRO A 33 17.91 14.90 -25.76
N GLU A 34 17.78 14.38 -26.99
CA GLU A 34 18.11 12.98 -27.27
C GLU A 34 19.55 12.63 -26.89
N GLN A 35 20.47 13.57 -27.09
CA GLN A 35 21.84 13.47 -26.62
C GLN A 35 21.91 14.01 -25.19
N MET A 36 22.05 13.12 -24.21
CA MET A 36 22.09 13.55 -22.81
C MET A 36 23.46 14.12 -22.45
N SER A 37 23.44 15.24 -21.73
CA SER A 37 24.63 15.76 -21.04
C SER A 37 24.85 15.00 -19.73
N ALA A 38 26.05 15.16 -19.14
CA ALA A 38 26.32 14.61 -17.81
C ALA A 38 25.37 15.15 -16.73
N GLU A 39 24.87 16.39 -16.91
CA GLU A 39 23.91 17.00 -15.99
C GLU A 39 22.52 16.37 -16.11
N ASP A 40 22.11 16.00 -17.33
CA ASP A 40 20.83 15.33 -17.57
C ASP A 40 20.82 13.92 -16.97
N ILE A 41 21.94 13.21 -17.07
CA ILE A 41 22.11 11.87 -16.46
C ILE A 41 22.00 11.97 -14.93
N ALA A 42 22.69 12.94 -14.32
CA ALA A 42 22.62 13.15 -12.88
C ALA A 42 21.20 13.49 -12.38
N LYS A 43 20.40 14.18 -13.20
CA LYS A 43 18.97 14.45 -12.89
C LYS A 43 18.14 13.18 -12.90
N VAL A 44 18.37 12.28 -13.86
CA VAL A 44 17.68 10.98 -13.90
C VAL A 44 18.07 10.09 -12.73
N ASP A 45 19.37 10.00 -12.41
CA ASP A 45 19.84 9.19 -11.28
C ASP A 45 19.21 9.67 -9.96
N LYS A 46 19.11 10.99 -9.78
CA LYS A 46 18.45 11.58 -8.62
C LYS A 46 16.95 11.26 -8.60
N LEU A 47 16.27 11.33 -9.75
CA LEU A 47 14.85 10.99 -9.86
C LEU A 47 14.62 9.52 -9.47
N LEU A 48 15.41 8.59 -10.02
CA LEU A 48 15.33 7.16 -9.72
C LEU A 48 15.59 6.87 -8.25
N ALA A 49 16.57 7.54 -7.63
CA ALA A 49 16.84 7.42 -6.20
C ALA A 49 15.65 7.89 -5.35
N GLN A 50 15.04 9.03 -5.71
CA GLN A 50 13.85 9.55 -5.01
C GLN A 50 12.64 8.62 -5.16
N MET A 51 12.44 8.02 -6.34
CA MET A 51 11.36 7.07 -6.56
C MET A 51 11.55 5.78 -5.76
N GLY A 52 12.78 5.24 -5.71
CA GLY A 52 13.10 4.08 -4.86
C GLY A 52 12.98 4.37 -3.36
N GLU A 53 13.18 5.60 -2.91
CA GLU A 53 12.88 6.00 -1.52
C GLU A 53 11.36 6.08 -1.28
N VAL A 54 10.59 6.61 -2.23
CA VAL A 54 9.12 6.66 -2.13
C VAL A 54 8.50 5.26 -2.11
N GLU A 55 8.98 4.32 -2.94
CA GLU A 55 8.52 2.92 -2.90
C GLU A 55 8.83 2.25 -1.56
N LYS A 56 9.98 2.52 -0.95
CA LYS A 56 10.30 1.99 0.38
C LYS A 56 9.39 2.57 1.46
N ILE A 57 9.10 3.87 1.39
CA ILE A 57 8.20 4.54 2.32
C ILE A 57 6.77 4.02 2.16
N SER A 58 6.28 3.85 0.92
CA SER A 58 4.94 3.34 0.66
C SER A 58 4.81 1.88 1.11
N ALA A 59 5.79 1.01 0.80
CA ALA A 59 5.81 -0.37 1.28
C ALA A 59 5.78 -0.47 2.81
N TYR A 60 6.56 0.38 3.50
CA TYR A 60 6.55 0.45 4.96
C TYR A 60 5.20 0.93 5.50
N SER A 61 4.61 1.97 4.90
CA SER A 61 3.31 2.51 5.29
C SER A 61 2.15 1.54 5.05
N TYR A 62 2.17 0.76 3.96
CA TYR A 62 1.15 -0.27 3.70
C TYR A 62 1.27 -1.44 4.68
N GLY A 63 2.49 -1.82 5.06
CA GLY A 63 2.73 -2.84 6.08
C GLY A 63 2.15 -2.46 7.45
N GLU A 64 2.47 -1.25 7.94
CA GLU A 64 1.91 -0.77 9.22
C GLU A 64 0.38 -0.61 9.16
N MET A 65 -0.17 -0.23 8.01
CA MET A 65 -1.61 -0.11 7.82
C MET A 65 -2.31 -1.48 7.81
N ALA A 66 -1.70 -2.50 7.21
CA ALA A 66 -2.20 -3.87 7.21
C ALA A 66 -2.21 -4.46 8.63
N ASP A 67 -1.12 -4.30 9.39
CA ASP A 67 -1.03 -4.78 10.78
C ASP A 67 -2.05 -4.08 11.70
N THR A 68 -2.34 -2.80 11.43
CA THR A 68 -3.35 -2.04 12.18
C THR A 68 -4.77 -2.50 11.85
N LEU A 69 -5.04 -2.79 10.57
CA LEU A 69 -6.33 -3.32 10.12
C LEU A 69 -6.60 -4.73 10.66
N ASP A 70 -5.57 -5.58 10.72
CA ASP A 70 -5.67 -6.95 11.25
C ASP A 70 -6.04 -6.93 12.74
N LYS A 71 -5.33 -6.13 13.55
CA LYS A 71 -5.68 -5.92 14.96
C LYS A 71 -7.08 -5.35 15.16
N ALA A 72 -7.47 -4.37 14.35
CA ALA A 72 -8.81 -3.80 14.44
C ALA A 72 -9.90 -4.84 14.09
N SER A 73 -9.60 -5.78 13.20
CA SER A 73 -10.50 -6.89 12.85
C SER A 73 -10.63 -7.90 13.99
N ASP A 74 -9.51 -8.23 14.65
CA ASP A 74 -9.52 -9.09 15.84
C ASP A 74 -10.33 -8.46 16.98
N ASP A 75 -10.07 -7.18 17.30
CA ASP A 75 -10.81 -6.45 18.35
C ASP A 75 -12.32 -6.37 18.06
N LEU A 76 -12.71 -6.22 16.78
CA LEU A 76 -14.11 -6.23 16.36
C LEU A 76 -14.76 -7.61 16.50
N THR A 77 -13.99 -8.67 16.27
CA THR A 77 -14.47 -10.06 16.39
C THR A 77 -14.72 -10.40 17.86
N ASP A 78 -13.79 -10.05 18.74
CA ASP A 78 -13.96 -10.22 20.20
C ASP A 78 -15.18 -9.46 20.73
N LEU A 79 -15.36 -8.21 20.28
CA LEU A 79 -16.53 -7.41 20.66
C LEU A 79 -17.85 -8.02 20.16
N ALA A 80 -17.86 -8.62 18.96
CA ALA A 80 -19.03 -9.29 18.42
C ALA A 80 -19.40 -10.54 19.22
N ASP A 81 -18.42 -11.32 19.66
CA ASP A 81 -18.63 -12.50 20.49
C ASP A 81 -19.20 -12.13 21.87
N ASP A 82 -18.66 -11.10 22.52
CA ASP A 82 -19.17 -10.58 23.79
C ASP A 82 -20.62 -10.09 23.69
N PHE A 83 -20.97 -9.44 22.58
CA PHE A 83 -22.32 -8.97 22.32
C PHE A 83 -23.28 -10.16 22.13
N ILE A 84 -22.89 -11.17 21.34
CA ILE A 84 -23.68 -12.37 21.11
C ILE A 84 -23.90 -13.13 22.43
N GLU A 85 -22.86 -13.29 23.25
CA GLU A 85 -22.97 -13.97 24.54
C GLU A 85 -23.94 -13.23 25.48
N THR A 86 -23.85 -11.90 25.54
CA THR A 86 -24.72 -11.05 26.37
C THR A 86 -26.18 -11.11 25.90
N ALA A 87 -26.41 -11.04 24.60
CA ALA A 87 -27.75 -11.15 24.01
C ALA A 87 -28.36 -12.54 24.25
N ALA A 88 -27.56 -13.60 24.12
CA ALA A 88 -27.97 -14.97 24.40
C ALA A 88 -28.35 -15.17 25.88
N LYS A 89 -27.52 -14.67 26.82
CA LYS A 89 -27.82 -14.70 28.27
C LYS A 89 -29.10 -13.95 28.60
N THR A 90 -29.30 -12.77 28.02
CA THR A 90 -30.50 -11.95 28.24
C THR A 90 -31.75 -12.69 27.74
N THR A 91 -31.68 -13.26 26.54
CA THR A 91 -32.78 -14.03 25.95
C THR A 91 -33.11 -15.27 26.77
N TYR A 92 -32.09 -16.02 27.20
CA TYR A 92 -32.26 -17.18 28.07
C TYR A 92 -32.95 -16.80 29.39
N ASN A 93 -32.51 -15.73 30.03
CA ASN A 93 -33.11 -15.23 31.27
C ASN A 93 -34.57 -14.80 31.08
N ASN A 94 -34.89 -14.13 29.98
CA ASN A 94 -36.27 -13.73 29.66
C ASN A 94 -37.19 -14.93 29.42
N VAL A 95 -36.72 -15.95 28.70
CA VAL A 95 -37.47 -17.20 28.47
C VAL A 95 -37.70 -17.95 29.77
N LYS A 96 -36.67 -18.03 30.63
CA LYS A 96 -36.79 -18.66 31.95
C LYS A 96 -37.80 -17.94 32.83
N LEU A 97 -37.74 -16.61 32.91
CA LEU A 97 -38.67 -15.82 33.71
C LEU A 97 -40.12 -15.97 33.20
N ALA A 98 -40.31 -15.98 31.88
CA ALA A 98 -41.63 -16.20 31.28
C ALA A 98 -42.18 -17.59 31.64
N LYS A 99 -41.33 -18.62 31.62
CA LYS A 99 -41.71 -19.98 32.02
C LYS A 99 -42.11 -20.04 33.51
N ASP A 100 -41.28 -19.48 34.40
CA ASP A 100 -41.52 -19.46 35.84
C ASP A 100 -42.80 -18.68 36.24
N LEU A 101 -43.29 -17.77 35.39
CA LEU A 101 -44.55 -17.03 35.59
C LEU A 101 -45.79 -17.79 35.08
N THR A 102 -45.61 -18.86 34.32
CA THR A 102 -46.68 -19.64 33.70
C THR A 102 -46.89 -21.03 34.31
N GLU A 103 -45.99 -21.45 35.21
CA GLU A 103 -46.09 -22.65 36.06
C GLU A 103 -46.59 -22.29 37.46
#